data_AF-A0A7C3DR67-F1
#
_entry.id   AF-A0A7C3DR67-F1
#
_cell.length_a   1.000
_cell.length_b   1.000
_cell.length_c   1.000
_cell.angle_alpha   90.00
_cell.angle_beta   90.00
_cell.angle_gamma   90.00
#
_symmetry.space_group_name_H-M   'P 1'
#
loop_
_entity.id
_entity.type
_entity.pdbx_description
1 polymer ?
#
loop_
_entity_poly.entity_id
_entity_poly.type
_entity_poly.pdbx_seq_one_letter_code
_entity_poly.pdbx_strand_id
1 'polypeptide(L)'
;MRWLKIGLLLLLMLAVMRAVSWALAWVLIRLASANARIAAVVSNTAACTAFVLLLYFSLMPGEPMDFAAVAFGAGVFCIYTAWDLFRHPWKPKT
;
A
#
# COMPACT_ATOMS: atom_id res chain seq x y z
N MET A 1 22.52 2.52 -15.77
CA MET A 1 22.23 3.38 -14.60
C MET A 1 20.77 3.84 -14.50
N ARG A 2 20.06 4.15 -15.61
CA ARG A 2 18.63 4.55 -15.59
C ARG A 2 17.71 3.51 -14.93
N TRP A 3 17.82 2.25 -15.32
CA TRP A 3 17.01 1.14 -14.76
C TRP A 3 17.22 0.93 -13.25
N LEU A 4 18.46 1.06 -12.77
CA LEU A 4 18.78 0.96 -11.35
C LEU A 4 18.09 2.08 -10.54
N LYS A 5 18.10 3.32 -11.04
CA LYS A 5 17.43 4.45 -10.39
C LYS A 5 15.92 4.23 -10.32
N ILE A 6 15.32 3.78 -11.42
CA ILE A 6 13.88 3.47 -11.47
C ILE A 6 13.55 2.36 -10.46
N GLY A 7 14.35 1.28 -10.43
CA GLY A 7 14.16 0.20 -9.46
C GLY A 7 14.26 0.67 -8.02
N LEU A 8 15.26 1.50 -7.69
CA LEU A 8 15.41 2.09 -6.35
C LEU A 8 14.23 2.98 -5.96
N LEU A 9 13.75 3.82 -6.88
CA LEU A 9 12.59 4.69 -6.63
C LEU A 9 11.31 3.87 -6.40
N LEU A 10 11.11 2.79 -7.16
CA LEU A 10 9.99 1.88 -6.97
C LEU A 10 10.06 1.20 -5.60
N LEU A 11 11.23 0.66 -5.22
CA LEU A 11 11.42 0.03 -3.91
C LEU A 11 11.19 1.01 -2.75
N LEU A 12 11.70 2.23 -2.88
CA LEU A 12 11.51 3.28 -1.88
C LEU A 12 10.02 3.65 -1.75
N MET A 13 9.34 3.85 -2.87
CA MET A 13 7.91 4.16 -2.89
C MET A 13 7.10 3.03 -2.24
N LEU A 14 7.40 1.78 -2.58
CA LEU A 14 6.76 0.62 -1.97
C LEU A 14 7.01 0.56 -0.46
N ALA A 15 8.23 0.85 0.00
CA ALA A 15 8.56 0.89 1.43
C ALA A 15 7.78 1.99 2.17
N VAL A 16 7.66 3.18 1.59
CA VAL A 16 6.87 4.28 2.16
C VAL A 16 5.40 3.91 2.25
N MET A 17 4.82 3.40 1.15
CA MET A 17 3.42 2.96 1.11
C MET A 17 3.15 1.86 2.12
N ARG A 18 4.13 0.96 2.33
CA ARG A 18 4.06 -0.09 3.32
C ARG A 18 4.02 0.45 4.75
N ALA A 19 4.90 1.40 5.06
CA ALA A 19 4.93 2.07 6.37
C ALA A 19 3.60 2.80 6.66
N VAL A 20 3.02 3.46 5.65
CA VAL A 20 1.71 4.13 5.78
C VAL A 20 0.60 3.12 6.05
N SER A 21 0.55 1.99 5.33
CA SER A 21 -0.42 0.92 5.60
C SER A 21 -0.31 0.39 7.04
N TRP A 22 0.89 0.18 7.55
CA TRP A 22 1.09 -0.22 8.95
C TRP A 22 0.66 0.83 9.96
N ALA A 23 0.97 2.10 9.72
CA ALA A 23 0.54 3.18 10.58
C ALA A 23 -1.00 3.24 10.64
N LEU A 24 -1.68 3.13 9.49
CA LEU A 24 -3.14 3.08 9.43
C LEU A 24 -3.71 1.86 10.18
N ALA A 25 -3.13 0.68 9.97
CA ALA A 25 -3.58 -0.54 10.63
C ALA A 25 -3.38 -0.47 12.15
N TRP A 26 -2.27 0.12 12.60
CA TRP A 26 -2.00 0.38 14.02
C TRP A 26 -3.03 1.34 14.62
N VAL A 27 -3.33 2.45 13.94
CA VAL A 27 -4.36 3.42 14.36
C VAL A 27 -5.73 2.76 14.46
N LEU A 28 -6.12 1.95 13.46
CA LEU A 28 -7.40 1.23 13.45
C LEU A 28 -7.54 0.25 14.61
N ILE A 29 -6.48 -0.50 14.93
CA ILE A 29 -6.52 -1.43 16.07
C ILE A 29 -6.56 -0.67 17.40
N ARG A 30 -5.79 0.43 17.52
CA ARG A 30 -5.65 1.16 18.80
C ARG A 30 -6.83 2.06 19.12
N LEU A 31 -7.31 2.84 18.15
CA LEU A 31 -8.33 3.86 18.38
C LEU A 31 -9.74 3.36 18.08
N ALA A 32 -9.90 2.54 17.03
CA ALA A 32 -11.21 2.06 16.61
C ALA A 32 -11.52 0.65 17.14
N SER A 33 -10.61 0.03 17.91
CA SER A 33 -10.73 -1.35 18.40
C SER A 33 -11.06 -2.38 17.30
N ALA A 34 -10.64 -2.10 16.06
CA ALA A 34 -10.97 -2.92 14.91
C ALA A 34 -10.34 -4.32 15.03
N ASN A 35 -11.05 -5.33 14.50
CA ASN A 35 -10.49 -6.67 14.36
C ASN A 35 -9.23 -6.61 13.48
N ALA A 36 -8.17 -7.31 13.87
CA ALA A 36 -6.89 -7.34 13.14
C ALA A 36 -7.04 -7.70 11.65
N ARG A 37 -8.00 -8.56 11.31
CA ARG A 37 -8.31 -8.90 9.90
C ARG A 37 -8.93 -7.72 9.15
N ILE A 38 -9.86 -7.01 9.78
CA ILE A 38 -10.50 -5.83 9.19
C ILE A 38 -9.46 -4.72 9.03
N ALA A 39 -8.64 -4.49 10.06
CA ALA A 39 -7.54 -3.52 10.00
C ALA A 39 -6.58 -3.82 8.85
N ALA A 40 -6.20 -5.09 8.64
CA ALA A 40 -5.34 -5.51 7.53
C ALA A 40 -5.95 -5.20 6.16
N VAL A 41 -7.22 -5.55 5.96
CA VAL A 41 -7.89 -5.31 4.67
C VAL A 41 -8.04 -3.82 4.44
N VAL A 42 -8.60 -3.08 5.41
CA VAL A 42 -8.88 -1.65 5.27
C VAL A 42 -7.59 -0.85 5.04
N SER A 43 -6.51 -1.12 5.79
CA SER A 43 -5.27 -0.37 5.64
C SER A 43 -4.60 -0.59 4.29
N ASN A 44 -4.58 -1.83 3.80
CA ASN A 44 -3.99 -2.15 2.50
C ASN A 44 -4.87 -1.67 1.35
N THR A 45 -6.20 -1.75 1.47
CA THR A 45 -7.12 -1.16 0.49
C THR A 45 -6.93 0.35 0.43
N ALA A 46 -6.87 1.05 1.58
CA ALA A 46 -6.66 2.48 1.62
C ALA A 46 -5.32 2.90 0.99
N ALA A 47 -4.24 2.17 1.28
CA ALA A 47 -2.94 2.41 0.67
C ALA A 47 -2.92 2.14 -0.85
N CYS A 48 -3.63 1.10 -1.31
CA CYS A 48 -3.82 0.82 -2.73
C CYS A 48 -4.62 1.93 -3.43
N THR A 49 -5.71 2.39 -2.82
CA THR A 49 -6.49 3.52 -3.35
C THR A 49 -5.64 4.79 -3.42
N ALA A 50 -4.84 5.09 -2.40
CA ALA A 50 -3.93 6.22 -2.40
C ALA A 50 -2.87 6.11 -3.52
N PHE A 51 -2.36 4.91 -3.80
CA PHE A 51 -1.45 4.66 -4.92
C PHE A 51 -2.10 5.00 -6.26
N VAL A 52 -3.30 4.48 -6.49
CA VAL A 52 -4.05 4.71 -7.74
C VAL A 52 -4.40 6.18 -7.91
N LEU A 53 -4.81 6.86 -6.84
CA LEU A 53 -5.07 8.30 -6.86
C LEU A 53 -3.80 9.09 -7.18
N LEU A 54 -2.66 8.74 -6.59
CA LEU A 54 -1.39 9.40 -6.87
C LEU A 54 -0.98 9.23 -8.34
N LEU A 55 -1.17 8.04 -8.92
CA LEU A 55 -0.96 7.82 -10.36
C LEU A 55 -1.86 8.73 -11.19
N TYR A 56 -3.15 8.79 -10.84
CA TYR A 56 -4.13 9.62 -11.55
C TYR A 56 -3.79 11.11 -11.49
N PHE A 57 -3.42 11.63 -10.31
CA PHE A 57 -3.05 13.05 -10.14
C PHE A 57 -1.68 13.40 -10.74
N SER A 58 -0.82 12.41 -10.99
CA SER A 58 0.49 12.62 -11.61
C SER A 58 0.44 12.60 -13.15
N LEU A 59 -0.71 12.30 -13.75
CA LEU A 59 -0.89 12.30 -15.20
C LEU A 59 -0.74 13.72 -15.76
N MET A 60 0.00 13.84 -16.86
CA MET A 60 -0.02 15.08 -17.63
C MET A 60 -1.39 15.24 -18.34
N PRO A 61 -1.83 16.47 -18.63
CA PRO A 61 -3.05 16.69 -19.40
C PRO A 61 -3.03 15.91 -20.72
N GLY A 62 -3.98 15.00 -20.91
CA GLY A 62 -4.10 14.16 -22.12
C GLY A 62 -3.31 12.84 -22.08
N GLU A 63 -2.56 12.56 -21.01
CA GLU A 63 -1.85 11.29 -20.84
C GLU A 63 -2.81 10.17 -20.40
N PRO A 64 -2.80 9.00 -21.06
CA PRO A 64 -3.63 7.87 -20.65
C PRO A 64 -3.13 7.26 -19.35
N MET A 65 -4.05 6.72 -18.56
CA MET A 65 -3.70 6.03 -17.32
C MET A 65 -2.86 4.77 -17.60
N ASP A 66 -1.74 4.63 -16.88
CA ASP A 66 -0.88 3.44 -16.97
C ASP A 66 -1.53 2.27 -16.20
N PHE A 67 -2.32 1.48 -16.92
CA PHE A 67 -2.95 0.28 -16.37
C PHE A 67 -1.95 -0.81 -15.94
N ALA A 68 -0.74 -0.84 -16.49
CA ALA A 68 0.28 -1.78 -16.07
C ALA A 68 0.81 -1.42 -14.67
N ALA A 69 1.02 -0.13 -14.40
CA ALA A 69 1.35 0.36 -13.07
C ALA A 69 0.24 0.08 -12.06
N VAL A 70 -1.03 0.27 -12.44
CA VAL A 70 -2.20 -0.04 -11.59
C VAL A 70 -2.25 -1.54 -11.27
N ALA A 71 -2.11 -2.42 -12.27
CA ALA A 71 -2.13 -3.86 -12.08
C ALA A 71 -0.95 -4.34 -11.21
N PHE A 72 0.23 -3.76 -11.40
CA PHE A 72 1.39 -4.03 -10.56
C PHE A 72 1.13 -3.64 -9.10
N GLY A 73 0.63 -2.42 -8.86
CA GLY A 73 0.25 -1.96 -7.53
C GLY A 73 -0.77 -2.88 -6.86
N ALA A 74 -1.84 -3.24 -7.58
CA ALA A 74 -2.86 -4.16 -7.09
C ALA A 74 -2.26 -5.52 -6.69
N GLY A 75 -1.38 -6.09 -7.51
CA GLY A 75 -0.68 -7.34 -7.19
C GLY A 75 0.15 -7.25 -5.91
N VAL A 76 0.93 -6.18 -5.76
CA VAL A 76 1.75 -5.95 -4.55
C VAL A 76 0.87 -5.79 -3.31
N PHE A 77 -0.20 -5.01 -3.38
CA PHE A 77 -1.11 -4.82 -2.24
C PHE A 77 -1.89 -6.11 -1.89
N CYS A 78 -2.23 -6.96 -2.86
CA CYS A 78 -2.78 -8.29 -2.58
C CYS A 78 -1.80 -9.16 -1.78
N ILE A 79 -0.52 -9.19 -2.18
CA ILE A 79 0.54 -9.93 -1.47
C ILE A 79 0.72 -9.39 -0.05
N TYR A 80 0.76 -8.07 0.10
CA TYR A 80 0.85 -7.44 1.42
C TYR A 80 -0.37 -7.73 2.28
N THR A 81 -1.58 -7.68 1.72
CA THR A 81 -2.82 -8.03 2.44
C THR A 81 -2.79 -9.48 2.91
N ALA A 82 -2.37 -10.41 2.05
CA ALA A 82 -2.23 -11.83 2.43
C ALA A 82 -1.22 -12.00 3.56
N TRP A 83 -0.03 -11.43 3.42
CA TRP A 83 1.01 -11.45 4.46
C TRP A 83 0.49 -10.89 5.80
N ASP A 84 -0.29 -9.83 5.71
CA ASP A 84 -0.88 -9.10 6.81
C ASP A 84 -1.93 -9.87 7.57
N LEU A 85 -2.72 -10.67 6.86
CA LEU A 85 -3.69 -11.59 7.45
C LEU A 85 -3.02 -12.74 8.22
N PHE A 86 -1.80 -13.15 7.84
CA PHE A 86 -1.07 -14.23 8.53
C PHE A 86 -0.22 -13.76 9.70
N ARG A 87 0.44 -12.60 9.58
CA ARG A 87 1.48 -12.17 10.54
C ARG A 87 1.03 -11.06 11.49
N HIS A 88 0.04 -10.25 11.11
CA HIS A 88 -0.42 -9.08 11.87
C HIS A 88 0.71 -8.21 12.51
N PRO A 89 1.76 -7.79 11.77
CA PRO A 89 2.94 -7.14 12.35
C PRO A 89 2.67 -5.84 13.13
N TRP A 90 1.56 -5.12 12.87
CA TRP A 90 1.16 -3.92 13.62
C TRP A 90 0.36 -4.22 14.90
N LYS A 91 -0.05 -5.47 15.12
CA LYS A 91 -0.76 -5.85 16.34
C LYS A 91 0.25 -5.91 17.50
N PRO A 92 0.04 -5.20 18.61
CA PRO A 92 0.90 -5.32 19.77
C PRO A 92 0.88 -6.75 20.32
N LYS A 93 2.04 -7.27 20.72
CA LYS A 93 2.15 -8.53 21.45
C LYS A 93 1.55 -8.28 22.84
N THR A 94 0.34 -8.77 23.07
CA THR A 94 -0.27 -8.87 24.40
C THR A 94 0.47 -9.89 25.24
#